data_AF-A0A1D1Y376-F1
#
_entry.id   AF-A0A1D1Y376-F1
#
_cell.length_a   1.000
_cell.length_b   1.000
_cell.length_c   1.000
_cell.angle_alpha   90.00
_cell.angle_beta   90.00
_cell.angle_gamma   90.00
#
_symmetry.space_group_name_H-M   'P 1'
#
loop_
_entity.id
_entity.type
_entity.pdbx_description
1 polymer ?
#
loop_
_entity_poly.entity_id
_entity_poly.type
_entity_poly.pdbx_seq_one_letter_code
_entity_poly.pdbx_strand_id
1 'polypeptide(L)'
;MFGSSDYMERQVAFNGILSRNQSQNPDFYNWNRVVLRYCDGASFSGNVETEIQDGTKLFFRGQRIWEVIMDELMTCGLASAKQALLTGCSAGGLATFIHCDDFRARLSKGVTVKCFADAGFFLDIKDISGKRTMRSFY
;
A
#
# COMPACT_ATOMS: atom_id res chain seq x y z
N MET A 1 -12.22 -1.23 -11.64
CA MET A 1 -12.55 -2.41 -10.82
C MET A 1 -11.26 -2.87 -10.16
N PHE A 2 -11.20 -2.88 -8.82
CA PHE A 2 -10.02 -3.35 -8.07
C PHE A 2 -10.18 -4.86 -7.86
N GLY A 3 -9.17 -5.67 -8.19
CA GLY A 3 -9.25 -7.14 -8.10
C GLY A 3 -8.59 -7.92 -9.26
N SER A 4 -8.19 -7.25 -10.34
CA SER A 4 -7.40 -7.83 -11.45
C SER A 4 -6.46 -6.80 -12.05
N SER A 5 -5.32 -7.26 -12.58
CA SER A 5 -4.37 -6.44 -13.35
C SER A 5 -4.67 -6.38 -14.85
N ASP A 6 -5.62 -7.18 -15.37
CA ASP A 6 -5.83 -7.37 -16.82
C ASP A 6 -6.14 -6.07 -17.56
N TYR A 7 -6.81 -5.14 -16.88
CA TYR A 7 -7.21 -3.84 -17.42
C TYR A 7 -6.53 -2.67 -16.72
N MET A 8 -5.43 -2.91 -16.00
CA MET A 8 -4.67 -1.82 -15.42
C MET A 8 -4.00 -0.99 -16.51
N GLU A 9 -4.20 0.32 -16.48
CA GLU A 9 -3.44 1.25 -17.31
C GLU A 9 -1.94 1.05 -17.11
N ARG A 10 -1.20 1.02 -18.23
CA ARG A 10 0.25 0.83 -18.26
C ARG A 10 1.03 2.01 -17.66
N GLN A 11 0.40 3.18 -17.59
CA GLN A 11 0.98 4.39 -17.04
C GLN A 11 0.00 4.99 -16.04
N VAL A 12 0.54 5.54 -14.94
CA VAL A 12 -0.25 6.22 -13.91
C VAL A 12 0.26 7.64 -13.79
N ALA A 13 -0.65 8.61 -13.84
CA ALA A 13 -0.29 10.00 -13.59
C ALA A 13 0.07 10.19 -12.11
N PHE A 14 1.28 10.71 -11.86
CA PHE A 14 1.73 11.04 -10.52
C PHE A 14 1.33 12.49 -10.18
N ASN A 15 0.46 12.64 -9.19
CA ASN A 15 -0.08 13.91 -8.72
C ASN A 15 0.13 14.06 -7.20
N GLY A 16 -0.10 15.26 -6.65
CA GLY A 16 0.03 15.52 -5.21
C GLY A 16 1.44 15.18 -4.70
N ILE A 17 1.55 14.38 -3.63
CA ILE A 17 2.83 13.95 -3.02
C ILE A 17 3.72 13.14 -3.99
N LEU A 18 3.17 12.63 -5.10
CA LEU A 18 3.94 11.94 -6.14
C LEU A 18 4.31 12.87 -7.30
N SER A 19 3.75 14.09 -7.37
CA SER A 19 4.04 15.03 -8.45
C SER A 19 5.53 15.36 -8.50
N ARG A 20 6.05 15.59 -9.70
CA ARG A 20 7.40 16.15 -9.94
C ARG A 20 7.42 17.66 -9.98
N ASN A 21 6.25 18.30 -9.91
CA ASN A 21 6.15 19.74 -9.86
C ASN A 21 6.36 20.22 -8.42
N GLN A 22 7.41 21.00 -8.19
CA GLN A 22 7.74 21.53 -6.86
C GLN A 22 6.64 22.42 -6.27
N SER A 23 5.83 23.11 -7.09
CA SER A 23 4.72 23.91 -6.56
C SER A 23 3.57 23.07 -6.02
N GLN A 24 3.45 21.80 -6.45
CA GLN A 24 2.47 20.83 -5.96
C GLN A 24 3.03 19.90 -4.88
N ASN A 25 4.35 19.63 -4.94
CA ASN A 25 5.05 18.70 -4.06
C ASN A 25 6.37 19.32 -3.58
N PRO A 26 6.31 20.34 -2.71
CA PRO A 26 7.51 21.09 -2.32
C PRO A 26 8.56 20.21 -1.64
N ASP A 27 8.12 19.17 -0.93
CA ASP A 27 8.98 18.33 -0.08
C ASP A 27 9.62 17.16 -0.84
N PHE A 28 8.89 16.52 -1.77
CA PHE A 28 9.29 15.24 -2.38
C PHE A 28 9.39 15.26 -3.91
N TYR A 29 9.27 16.41 -4.57
CA TYR A 29 9.22 16.49 -6.05
C TYR A 29 10.41 15.82 -6.76
N ASN A 30 11.59 15.79 -6.13
CA ASN A 30 12.81 15.20 -6.68
C ASN A 30 13.12 13.77 -6.18
N TRP A 31 12.24 13.17 -5.37
CA TRP A 31 12.44 11.81 -4.86
C TRP A 31 12.16 10.76 -5.94
N ASN A 32 12.73 9.56 -5.75
CA ASN A 32 12.26 8.35 -6.42
C ASN A 32 10.86 8.02 -5.91
N ARG A 33 9.94 7.68 -6.80
CA ARG A 33 8.52 7.48 -6.48
C ARG A 33 8.03 6.20 -7.13
N VAL A 34 7.27 5.43 -6.37
CA VAL A 34 6.72 4.14 -6.78
C VAL A 34 5.27 4.08 -6.32
N VAL A 35 4.39 3.53 -7.16
CA VAL A 35 2.98 3.26 -6.81
C VAL A 35 2.74 1.76 -6.89
N LEU A 36 2.41 1.15 -5.75
CA LEU A 36 1.91 -0.22 -5.69
C LEU A 36 0.42 -0.19 -6.06
N ARG A 37 0.05 -0.85 -7.16
CA ARG A 37 -1.35 -0.90 -7.62
C ARG A 37 -2.11 -1.91 -6.77
N TYR A 38 -3.18 -1.45 -6.13
CA TYR A 38 -4.01 -2.29 -5.27
C TYR A 38 -4.90 -3.24 -6.09
N CYS A 39 -4.72 -4.55 -5.90
CA CYS A 39 -5.49 -5.59 -6.58
C CYS A 39 -5.82 -6.82 -5.72
N ASP A 40 -5.34 -6.89 -4.47
CA ASP A 40 -5.53 -8.07 -3.62
C ASP A 40 -6.84 -8.04 -2.82
N GLY A 41 -7.48 -6.87 -2.68
CA GLY A 41 -8.73 -6.74 -1.95
C GLY A 41 -8.62 -6.78 -0.42
N ALA A 42 -7.40 -6.87 0.14
CA ALA A 42 -7.18 -7.08 1.57
C ALA A 42 -6.01 -6.25 2.14
N SER A 43 -5.85 -5.00 1.71
CA SER A 43 -4.81 -4.07 2.20
C SER A 43 -3.39 -4.67 2.20
N PHE A 44 -3.06 -5.46 1.19
CA PHE A 44 -1.78 -6.17 1.10
C PHE A 44 -1.50 -7.14 2.27
N SER A 45 -2.51 -7.57 3.02
CA SER A 45 -2.33 -8.38 4.25
C SER A 45 -2.74 -9.85 4.10
N GLY A 46 -3.59 -10.16 3.12
CA GLY A 46 -4.07 -11.51 2.88
C GLY A 46 -2.96 -12.45 2.39
N ASN A 47 -3.02 -13.72 2.79
CA ASN A 47 -2.13 -14.79 2.29
C ASN A 47 -2.91 -16.09 1.99
N VAL A 48 -4.15 -15.95 1.54
CA VAL A 48 -5.02 -17.10 1.28
C VAL A 48 -4.72 -17.68 -0.10
N GLU A 49 -4.63 -19.01 -0.19
CA GLU A 49 -4.35 -19.68 -1.46
C GLU A 49 -5.46 -19.47 -2.48
N THR A 50 -6.71 -19.59 -2.05
CA THR A 50 -7.90 -19.40 -2.89
C THR A 50 -9.14 -19.31 -2.00
N GLU A 51 -10.08 -18.45 -2.38
CA GLU A 51 -11.48 -18.54 -1.93
C GLU A 51 -12.41 -18.69 -3.14
N ILE A 52 -13.55 -19.36 -2.95
CA ILE A 52 -14.59 -19.46 -3.98
C ILE A 52 -15.79 -18.64 -3.51
N GLN A 53 -16.11 -17.60 -4.26
CA GLN A 53 -17.28 -16.75 -4.02
C GLN A 53 -18.17 -16.77 -5.27
N ASP A 54 -19.39 -17.28 -5.13
CA ASP A 54 -20.37 -17.40 -6.22
C ASP A 54 -19.80 -18.08 -7.49
N GLY A 55 -18.98 -19.12 -7.30
CA GLY A 55 -18.31 -19.85 -8.38
C GLY A 55 -17.06 -19.16 -8.95
N THR A 56 -16.73 -17.95 -8.49
CA THR A 56 -15.52 -17.23 -8.88
C THR A 56 -14.38 -17.52 -7.93
N LYS A 57 -13.21 -17.83 -8.49
CA LYS A 57 -11.97 -18.08 -7.74
C LYS A 57 -11.28 -16.76 -7.42
N LEU A 58 -11.22 -16.40 -6.13
CA LEU A 58 -10.58 -15.18 -5.64
C LEU A 58 -9.25 -15.50 -4.93
N PHE A 59 -8.32 -14.56 -4.99
CA PHE A 59 -6.97 -14.69 -4.45
C PHE A 59 -6.61 -13.49 -3.58
N PHE A 60 -6.81 -13.61 -2.27
CA PHE A 60 -6.39 -12.60 -1.30
C PHE A 60 -4.92 -12.84 -0.93
N ARG A 61 -4.01 -12.54 -1.86
CA ARG A 61 -2.55 -12.80 -1.78
C ARG A 61 -1.72 -11.53 -1.60
N GLY A 62 -2.30 -10.53 -0.95
CA GLY A 62 -1.69 -9.23 -0.69
C GLY A 62 -0.28 -9.30 -0.08
N GLN A 63 -0.08 -10.19 0.90
CA GLN A 63 1.21 -10.37 1.57
C GLN A 63 2.30 -10.82 0.59
N ARG A 64 1.98 -11.74 -0.33
CA ARG A 64 2.94 -12.23 -1.34
C ARG A 64 3.28 -11.15 -2.35
N ILE A 65 2.29 -10.35 -2.74
CA ILE A 65 2.49 -9.21 -3.65
C ILE A 65 3.41 -8.18 -2.98
N TRP A 66 3.17 -7.88 -1.69
CA TRP A 66 4.02 -6.99 -0.90
C TRP A 66 5.48 -7.47 -0.89
N GLU A 67 5.70 -8.74 -0.51
CA GLU A 67 7.04 -9.33 -0.40
C GLU A 67 7.81 -9.24 -1.71
N VAL A 68 7.20 -9.68 -2.82
CA VAL A 68 7.89 -9.72 -4.12
C VAL A 68 8.20 -8.32 -4.65
N ILE A 69 7.29 -7.35 -4.44
CA ILE A 69 7.53 -5.97 -4.86
C ILE A 69 8.63 -5.34 -4.00
N MET A 70 8.63 -5.57 -2.68
CA MET A 70 9.71 -5.05 -1.82
C MET A 70 11.07 -5.63 -2.22
N ASP A 71 11.14 -6.94 -2.48
CA ASP A 71 12.37 -7.58 -2.99
C ASP A 71 12.86 -6.95 -4.29
N GLU A 72 11.96 -6.75 -5.25
CA GLU A 72 12.30 -6.11 -6.53
C GLU A 72 12.80 -4.67 -6.32
N LEU A 73 12.10 -3.87 -5.53
CA LEU A 73 12.47 -2.47 -5.26
C LEU A 73 13.82 -2.35 -4.56
N MET A 74 14.17 -3.29 -3.69
CA MET A 74 15.49 -3.34 -3.06
C MET A 74 16.59 -3.43 -4.12
N THR A 75 16.38 -4.22 -5.17
CA THR A 75 17.33 -4.32 -6.30
C THR A 75 17.30 -3.09 -7.23
N CYS A 76 16.15 -2.42 -7.35
CA CYS A 76 16.01 -1.19 -8.15
C CYS A 76 16.58 0.08 -7.49
N GLY A 77 17.24 -0.05 -6.35
CA GLY A 77 17.95 1.05 -5.68
C GLY A 77 17.34 1.48 -4.34
N LEU A 78 16.24 0.88 -3.88
CA LEU A 78 15.72 1.16 -2.54
C LEU A 78 16.77 0.79 -1.45
N ALA A 79 17.56 -0.27 -1.68
CA ALA A 79 18.62 -0.69 -0.75
C ALA A 79 19.68 0.38 -0.47
N SER A 80 19.91 1.32 -1.40
CA SER A 80 20.89 2.41 -1.28
C SER A 80 20.26 3.75 -0.88
N ALA A 81 18.95 3.77 -0.60
CA ALA A 81 18.24 4.97 -0.20
C ALA A 81 18.78 5.51 1.15
N LYS A 82 18.91 6.84 1.25
CA LYS A 82 19.24 7.51 2.52
C LYS A 82 17.99 7.79 3.37
N GLN A 83 16.88 8.01 2.68
CA GLN A 83 15.57 8.27 3.26
C GLN A 83 14.53 7.47 2.49
N ALA A 84 13.56 6.90 3.20
CA ALA A 84 12.46 6.15 2.60
C ALA A 84 11.15 6.50 3.30
N LEU A 85 10.09 6.70 2.52
CA LEU A 85 8.75 6.99 3.01
C LEU A 85 7.77 5.94 2.47
N LEU A 86 7.11 5.22 3.36
CA LEU A 86 5.97 4.37 3.02
C LEU A 86 4.68 5.15 3.28
N THR A 87 3.81 5.24 2.29
CA THR A 87 2.52 5.92 2.45
C THR A 87 1.45 5.34 1.56
N GLY A 88 0.20 5.51 1.97
CA GLY A 88 -0.99 5.12 1.22
C GLY A 88 -2.24 5.79 1.79
N CYS A 89 -3.31 5.79 0.99
CA CYS A 89 -4.61 6.37 1.32
C CYS A 89 -5.68 5.26 1.51
N SER A 90 -6.62 5.44 2.44
CA SER A 90 -7.73 4.51 2.68
C SER A 90 -7.22 3.08 2.98
N ALA A 91 -7.59 2.08 2.19
CA ALA A 91 -7.07 0.71 2.31
C ALA A 91 -5.52 0.65 2.22
N GLY A 92 -4.88 1.55 1.45
CA GLY A 92 -3.43 1.69 1.40
C GLY A 92 -2.83 2.39 2.63
N GLY A 93 -3.62 3.23 3.31
CA GLY A 93 -3.24 3.79 4.61
C GLY A 93 -3.23 2.72 5.69
N LEU A 94 -4.24 1.85 5.70
CA LEU A 94 -4.24 0.66 6.55
C LEU A 94 -3.06 -0.26 6.24
N ALA A 95 -2.77 -0.51 4.96
CA ALA A 95 -1.60 -1.28 4.53
C ALA A 95 -0.28 -0.64 5.04
N THR A 96 -0.21 0.69 5.09
CA THR A 96 0.96 1.41 5.64
C THR A 96 1.15 1.10 7.12
N PHE A 97 0.09 1.03 7.92
CA PHE A 97 0.20 0.61 9.33
C PHE A 97 0.65 -0.85 9.45
N ILE A 98 0.07 -1.75 8.65
CA ILE A 98 0.37 -3.19 8.70
C ILE A 98 1.83 -3.47 8.34
N HIS A 99 2.37 -2.78 7.34
CA HIS A 99 3.67 -3.12 6.74
C HIS A 99 4.82 -2.19 7.13
N CYS A 100 4.59 -1.15 7.94
CA CYS A 100 5.63 -0.17 8.26
C CYS A 100 6.89 -0.81 8.88
N ASP A 101 6.70 -1.74 9.82
CA ASP A 101 7.81 -2.38 10.52
C ASP A 101 8.60 -3.32 9.61
N ASP A 102 7.92 -4.08 8.73
CA ASP A 102 8.58 -4.89 7.71
C ASP A 102 9.37 -4.00 6.74
N PHE A 103 8.76 -2.93 6.23
CA PHE A 103 9.44 -1.97 5.35
C PHE A 103 10.69 -1.37 6.00
N ARG A 104 10.61 -1.01 7.29
CA ARG A 104 11.77 -0.55 8.06
C ARG A 104 12.83 -1.63 8.18
N ALA A 105 12.45 -2.87 8.44
CA ALA A 105 13.37 -3.99 8.67
C ALA A 105 14.19 -4.35 7.41
N ARG A 106 13.64 -4.10 6.21
CA ARG A 106 14.32 -4.32 4.92
C ARG A 106 15.51 -3.39 4.70
N LEU A 107 15.52 -2.21 5.33
CA LEU A 107 16.52 -1.15 5.10
C LEU A 107 17.59 -1.14 6.19
N SER A 108 18.81 -0.74 5.82
CA SER A 108 19.91 -0.67 6.79
C SER A 108 19.61 0.30 7.94
N LYS A 109 20.29 0.12 9.09
CA LYS A 109 20.02 0.93 10.30
C LYS A 109 20.24 2.44 10.09
N GLY A 110 21.13 2.82 9.17
CA GLY A 110 21.43 4.23 8.86
C GLY A 110 20.37 4.94 8.00
N VAL A 111 19.44 4.21 7.39
CA VAL A 111 18.37 4.80 6.58
C VAL A 111 17.30 5.42 7.48
N THR A 112 16.92 6.66 7.19
CA THR A 112 15.77 7.28 7.84
C THR A 112 14.49 6.81 7.16
N VAL A 113 13.73 5.97 7.86
CA VAL A 113 12.44 5.47 7.37
C VAL A 113 11.31 6.15 8.11
N LYS A 114 10.29 6.57 7.37
CA LYS A 114 9.04 7.10 7.90
C LYS A 114 7.86 6.40 7.24
N CYS A 115 6.76 6.32 7.97
CA CYS A 115 5.49 5.80 7.46
C CYS A 115 4.41 6.85 7.72
N PHE A 116 3.59 7.11 6.71
CA PHE A 116 2.51 8.07 6.77
C PHE A 116 1.24 7.44 6.21
N ALA A 117 0.32 7.06 7.09
CA ALA A 117 -0.98 6.49 6.72
C ALA A 117 -2.02 7.61 6.58
N ASP A 118 -2.52 7.81 5.36
CA ASP A 118 -3.61 8.75 5.08
C ASP A 118 -4.96 8.02 5.07
N ALA A 119 -5.96 8.55 5.78
CA ALA A 119 -7.31 8.00 5.87
C ALA A 119 -7.39 6.47 6.16
N GLY A 120 -6.38 5.89 6.84
CA GLY A 120 -6.23 4.44 7.02
C GLY A 120 -6.56 3.91 8.41
N PHE A 121 -7.01 4.77 9.33
CA PHE A 121 -7.35 4.39 10.70
C PHE A 121 -8.88 4.24 10.84
N PHE A 122 -9.33 3.02 11.12
CA PHE A 122 -10.74 2.69 11.22
C PHE A 122 -11.11 2.33 12.66
N LEU A 123 -12.19 2.94 13.16
CA LEU A 123 -12.68 2.69 14.51
C LEU A 123 -13.61 1.47 14.53
N ASP A 124 -13.31 0.52 15.40
CA ASP A 124 -14.22 -0.59 15.71
C ASP A 124 -15.25 -0.15 16.76
N ILE A 125 -16.23 0.63 16.30
CA ILE A 125 -17.37 1.11 17.08
C ILE A 125 -18.68 0.91 16.31
N LYS A 126 -19.80 1.12 16.99
CA LYS A 126 -21.11 1.16 16.33
C LYS A 126 -21.22 2.44 15.50
N ASP A 127 -21.68 2.31 14.26
CA ASP A 127 -22.08 3.44 13.42
C ASP A 127 -23.43 4.03 13.86
N ILE A 128 -23.91 5.03 13.11
CA ILE A 128 -25.19 5.71 13.38
C ILE A 128 -26.42 4.79 13.31
N SER A 129 -26.30 3.61 12.67
CA SER A 129 -27.34 2.57 12.62
C SER A 129 -27.23 1.55 13.75
N GLY A 130 -26.23 1.69 14.63
CA GLY A 130 -25.96 0.77 15.74
C GLY A 130 -25.17 -0.48 15.34
N LYS A 131 -24.64 -0.56 14.11
CA LYS A 131 -23.91 -1.72 13.57
C LYS A 131 -22.40 -1.51 13.64
N ARG A 132 -21.62 -2.58 13.82
CA ARG A 132 -20.15 -2.55 13.77
C ARG A 132 -19.65 -2.73 12.34
N THR A 133 -20.00 -1.80 11.46
CA THR A 133 -19.75 -1.92 10.02
C THR A 133 -18.26 -2.08 9.68
N MET A 134 -17.37 -1.33 10.34
CA MET A 134 -15.92 -1.43 10.08
C MET A 134 -15.36 -2.82 10.40
N ARG A 135 -15.81 -3.47 11.49
CA ARG A 135 -15.41 -4.85 11.86
C ARG A 135 -15.87 -5.91 10.84
N SER A 136 -16.95 -5.65 10.12
CA SER A 136 -17.40 -6.55 9.04
C SER A 136 -16.60 -6.36 7.75
N PHE A 137 -15.98 -5.19 7.58
CA PHE A 137 -15.21 -4.84 6.38
C PHE A 137 -13.72 -5.17 6.50
N TYR A 138 -13.15 -5.02 7.71
CA TYR A 138 -11.73 -5.24 8.04
C TYR A 138 -11.62 -6.19 9.23
#